data_AF-A0A4U8QLS0-F1
#
_entry.id   AF-A0A4U8QLS0-F1
#
_cell.length_a   1.000
_cell.length_b   1.000
_cell.length_c   1.000
_cell.angle_alpha   90.00
_cell.angle_beta   90.00
_cell.angle_gamma   90.00
#
_symmetry.space_group_name_H-M   'P 1'
#
loop_
_entity.id
_entity.type
_entity.pdbx_description
1 polymer ?
#
loop_
_entity_poly.entity_id
_entity_poly.type
_entity_poly.pdbx_seq_one_letter_code
_entity_poly.pdbx_strand_id
1 'polypeptide(L)'
;MKKDLLILAFAAIIIIVLFKGTKFQSVEDYYLTHVDDITEDSQTVTLSIRCDTILDNWDQLKPELQDEKYVPADGVILAPTKYVLRPKDTVFDILNRATRHEKIHMEYQGAQDNVYGSAYIQGINFLYEYSCGPLSGWMYRVNGAFPDYGCSRYKPKDKDIIEFVYTCDLGRDIGGSFDTQNDSKATETEE
;
A
#
# COMPACT_ATOMS: atom_id res chain seq x y z
N MET A 1 -30.38 -28.48 -51.11
CA MET A 1 -30.09 -29.35 -49.94
C MET A 1 -28.59 -29.44 -49.60
N LYS A 2 -27.71 -30.01 -50.46
CA LYS A 2 -26.27 -30.15 -50.13
C LYS A 2 -25.50 -28.81 -50.05
N LYS A 3 -25.84 -27.85 -50.92
CA LYS A 3 -25.24 -26.50 -50.91
C LYS A 3 -25.68 -25.68 -49.68
N ASP A 4 -26.95 -25.79 -49.30
CA ASP A 4 -27.50 -25.10 -48.11
C ASP A 4 -26.89 -25.66 -46.81
N LEU A 5 -26.66 -26.97 -46.75
CA LEU A 5 -25.97 -27.63 -45.63
C LEU A 5 -24.50 -27.19 -45.53
N LEU A 6 -23.81 -27.02 -46.66
CA LEU A 6 -22.43 -26.52 -46.71
C LEU A 6 -22.32 -25.06 -46.24
N ILE A 7 -23.27 -24.20 -46.63
CA ILE A 7 -23.32 -22.81 -46.20
C ILE A 7 -23.56 -22.71 -44.70
N LEU A 8 -24.49 -23.51 -44.15
CA LEU A 8 -24.75 -23.56 -42.71
C LEU A 8 -23.54 -24.07 -41.92
N ALA A 9 -22.85 -25.10 -42.43
CA ALA A 9 -21.63 -25.61 -41.81
C ALA A 9 -20.51 -24.55 -41.81
N PHE A 10 -20.36 -23.80 -42.90
CA PHE A 10 -19.35 -22.74 -43.00
C PHE A 10 -19.68 -21.55 -42.08
N ALA A 11 -20.95 -21.14 -42.00
CA ALA A 11 -21.40 -20.11 -41.07
C ALA A 11 -21.17 -20.53 -39.61
N ALA A 12 -21.45 -21.80 -39.26
CA ALA A 12 -21.18 -22.32 -37.93
C ALA A 12 -19.67 -22.33 -37.60
N ILE A 13 -18.81 -22.67 -38.57
CA ILE A 13 -17.36 -22.61 -38.40
C ILE A 13 -16.87 -21.18 -38.22
N ILE A 14 -17.37 -20.21 -38.99
CA ILE A 14 -17.03 -18.79 -38.82
C ILE A 14 -17.45 -18.31 -37.43
N ILE A 15 -18.65 -18.68 -36.99
CA ILE A 15 -19.14 -18.34 -35.65
C ILE A 15 -18.21 -18.95 -34.57
N ILE A 16 -17.83 -20.22 -34.70
CA ILE A 16 -16.89 -20.89 -33.78
C ILE A 16 -15.51 -20.22 -33.80
N VAL A 17 -15.00 -19.81 -34.97
CA VAL A 17 -13.71 -19.11 -35.10
C VAL A 17 -13.77 -17.73 -34.45
N LEU A 18 -14.88 -17.00 -34.63
CA LEU A 18 -15.10 -15.70 -33.99
C LEU A 18 -15.16 -15.84 -32.46
N PHE A 19 -15.90 -16.83 -31.94
CA PHE A 19 -15.98 -17.10 -30.50
C PHE A 19 -14.66 -17.62 -29.88
N LYS A 20 -13.79 -18.27 -30.66
CA LYS A 20 -12.49 -18.76 -30.17
C LYS A 20 -11.35 -17.77 -30.33
N GLY A 21 -11.44 -16.83 -31.27
CA GLY A 21 -10.36 -15.90 -31.61
C GLY A 21 -10.43 -14.53 -30.96
N THR A 22 -11.59 -14.15 -30.39
CA THR A 22 -11.78 -12.84 -29.78
C THR A 22 -11.90 -12.96 -28.26
N LYS A 23 -10.86 -12.51 -27.54
CA LYS A 23 -10.99 -12.27 -26.09
C LYS A 23 -11.84 -11.01 -25.91
N PHE A 24 -13.17 -11.16 -25.93
CA PHE A 24 -14.07 -10.09 -25.53
C PHE A 24 -13.89 -9.84 -24.04
N GLN A 25 -13.01 -8.91 -23.68
CA GLN A 25 -13.02 -8.31 -22.35
C GLN A 25 -14.24 -7.38 -22.29
N SER A 26 -15.04 -7.51 -21.24
CA SER A 26 -16.09 -6.52 -21.02
C SER A 26 -15.44 -5.15 -20.78
N VAL A 27 -16.19 -4.08 -21.03
CA VAL A 27 -15.71 -2.71 -20.76
C VAL A 27 -15.25 -2.60 -19.30
N GLU A 28 -15.99 -3.22 -18.38
CA GLU A 28 -15.64 -3.30 -16.96
C GLU A 28 -14.34 -4.06 -16.72
N ASP A 29 -14.15 -5.24 -17.33
CA ASP A 29 -12.91 -6.01 -17.20
C ASP A 29 -11.69 -5.25 -17.73
N TYR A 30 -11.85 -4.50 -18.83
CA TYR A 30 -10.78 -3.64 -19.36
C TYR A 30 -10.42 -2.54 -18.37
N TYR A 31 -11.40 -1.86 -17.76
CA TYR A 31 -11.12 -0.87 -16.73
C TYR A 31 -10.50 -1.49 -15.49
N LEU A 32 -10.94 -2.67 -15.06
CA LEU A 32 -10.39 -3.38 -13.91
C LEU A 32 -8.92 -3.80 -14.12
N THR A 33 -8.49 -4.08 -15.35
CA THR A 33 -7.08 -4.42 -15.62
C THR A 33 -6.17 -3.20 -15.73
N HIS A 34 -6.72 -2.00 -15.99
CA HIS A 34 -5.95 -0.75 -16.15
C HIS A 34 -6.29 0.28 -15.05
N VAL A 35 -7.03 -0.11 -14.00
CA VAL A 35 -7.47 0.80 -12.92
C VAL A 35 -6.29 1.37 -12.12
N ASP A 36 -5.13 0.74 -12.22
CA ASP A 36 -3.87 1.16 -11.60
C ASP A 36 -2.93 1.89 -12.56
N ASP A 37 -3.30 2.01 -13.84
CA ASP A 37 -2.52 2.77 -14.80
C ASP A 37 -2.68 4.27 -14.54
N ILE A 38 -1.55 4.94 -14.35
CA ILE A 38 -1.53 6.40 -14.18
C ILE A 38 -1.72 7.05 -15.55
N THR A 39 -2.84 7.75 -15.69
CA THR A 39 -3.16 8.60 -16.86
C THR A 39 -2.97 10.09 -16.52
N GLU A 40 -3.04 10.98 -17.51
CA GLU A 40 -2.89 12.44 -17.30
C GLU A 40 -3.93 13.01 -16.32
N ASP A 41 -5.14 12.45 -16.31
CA ASP A 41 -6.24 12.88 -15.44
C ASP A 41 -6.30 12.12 -14.10
N SER A 42 -5.36 11.19 -13.86
CA SER A 42 -5.33 10.39 -12.65
C SER A 42 -4.92 11.23 -11.45
N GLN A 43 -5.71 11.16 -10.37
CA GLN A 43 -5.21 11.55 -9.06
C GLN A 43 -4.19 10.51 -8.60
N THR A 44 -3.14 10.96 -7.94
CA THR A 44 -2.05 10.08 -7.49
C THR A 44 -1.62 10.42 -6.08
N VAL A 45 -1.09 9.43 -5.38
CA VAL A 45 -0.36 9.62 -4.12
C VAL A 45 1.03 9.04 -4.28
N THR A 46 1.97 9.50 -3.47
CA THR A 46 3.31 8.90 -3.39
C THR A 46 3.41 8.11 -2.10
N LEU A 47 3.79 6.84 -2.19
CA LEU A 47 4.00 5.97 -1.02
C LEU A 47 5.47 5.58 -0.92
N SER A 48 6.01 5.57 0.30
CA SER A 48 7.28 4.91 0.62
C SER A 48 7.20 4.09 1.90
N ILE A 49 8.07 3.09 2.03
CA ILE A 49 8.19 2.22 3.21
C ILE A 49 9.66 2.15 3.59
N ARG A 50 10.00 2.54 4.82
CA ARG A 50 11.39 2.60 5.27
C ARG A 50 11.59 2.08 6.69
N CYS A 51 12.78 1.55 6.96
CA CYS A 51 13.20 1.01 8.25
C CYS A 51 14.54 1.57 8.75
N ASP A 52 14.85 2.83 8.41
CA ASP A 52 16.13 3.49 8.70
C ASP A 52 16.60 3.34 10.16
N THR A 53 15.69 3.50 11.11
CA THR A 53 15.98 3.46 12.55
C THR A 53 16.59 2.14 13.01
N ILE A 54 16.34 1.04 12.28
CA ILE A 54 16.93 -0.26 12.60
C ILE A 54 18.44 -0.25 12.36
N LEU A 55 18.94 0.52 11.39
CA LEU A 55 20.37 0.60 11.08
C LEU A 55 21.17 1.15 12.27
N ASP A 56 20.57 2.08 13.02
CA ASP A 56 21.15 2.66 14.24
C ASP A 56 20.88 1.81 15.51
N ASN A 57 20.04 0.78 15.42
CA ASN A 57 19.61 -0.08 16.54
C ASN A 57 19.80 -1.57 16.23
N TRP A 58 20.82 -1.90 15.43
CA TRP A 58 21.03 -3.25 14.90
C TRP A 58 21.14 -4.34 15.98
N ASP A 59 21.74 -3.99 17.13
CA ASP A 59 21.93 -4.88 18.27
C ASP A 59 20.61 -5.24 18.99
N GLN A 60 19.57 -4.41 18.85
CA GLN A 60 18.24 -4.65 19.39
C GLN A 60 17.34 -5.43 18.43
N LEU A 61 17.70 -5.49 17.15
CA LEU A 61 16.99 -6.28 16.15
C LEU A 61 17.14 -7.78 16.46
N LYS A 62 16.03 -8.51 16.42
CA LYS A 62 16.03 -9.98 16.56
C LYS A 62 17.07 -10.62 15.62
N PRO A 63 17.93 -11.53 16.11
CA PRO A 63 19.03 -12.09 15.32
C PRO A 63 18.61 -12.71 13.99
N GLU A 64 17.42 -13.33 13.92
CA GLU A 64 16.88 -13.93 12.70
C GLU A 64 16.51 -12.91 11.59
N LEU A 65 16.39 -11.64 11.94
CA LEU A 65 16.08 -10.53 11.03
C LEU A 65 17.32 -9.70 10.63
N GLN A 66 18.49 -10.01 11.19
CA GLN A 66 19.76 -9.33 10.91
C GLN A 66 20.35 -9.76 9.55
N ASP A 67 19.63 -9.49 8.47
CA ASP A 67 19.99 -9.86 7.10
C ASP A 67 19.47 -8.78 6.14
N GLU A 68 20.26 -8.47 5.10
CA GLU A 68 19.93 -7.45 4.10
C GLU A 68 18.60 -7.71 3.37
N LYS A 69 18.16 -8.97 3.30
CA LYS A 69 16.85 -9.31 2.73
C LYS A 69 15.66 -8.74 3.51
N TYR A 70 15.83 -8.45 4.80
CA TYR A 70 14.80 -7.88 5.67
C TYR A 70 15.04 -6.39 5.94
N VAL A 71 16.32 -6.00 6.06
CA VAL A 71 16.75 -4.64 6.34
C VAL A 71 17.73 -4.21 5.24
N PRO A 72 17.26 -3.55 4.18
CA PRO A 72 18.12 -3.01 3.14
C PRO A 72 19.19 -2.08 3.74
N ALA A 73 20.38 -2.04 3.15
CA ALA A 73 21.50 -1.26 3.66
C ALA A 73 21.23 0.25 3.76
N ASP A 74 20.28 0.77 2.96
CA ASP A 74 19.83 2.15 2.97
C ASP A 74 18.48 2.35 3.69
N GLY A 75 17.94 1.29 4.30
CA GLY A 75 16.65 1.30 5.00
C GLY A 75 15.44 1.38 4.08
N VAL A 76 15.59 1.38 2.74
CA VAL A 76 14.48 1.58 1.79
C VAL A 76 13.87 0.25 1.38
N ILE A 77 12.70 -0.08 1.94
CA ILE A 77 11.92 -1.27 1.55
C ILE A 77 11.10 -0.98 0.29
N LEU A 78 10.50 0.21 0.22
CA LEU A 78 9.82 0.73 -0.96
C LEU A 78 10.24 2.18 -1.17
N ALA A 79 10.96 2.43 -2.26
CA ALA A 79 11.31 3.78 -2.69
C ALA A 79 10.02 4.59 -2.99
N PRO A 80 10.06 5.93 -2.89
CA PRO A 80 8.92 6.79 -3.21
C PRO A 80 8.33 6.44 -4.58
N THR A 81 7.14 5.86 -4.57
CA THR A 81 6.48 5.31 -5.77
C THR A 81 5.08 5.88 -5.87
N LYS A 82 4.70 6.29 -7.08
CA LYS A 82 3.36 6.83 -7.34
C LYS A 82 2.36 5.70 -7.53
N TYR A 83 1.20 5.86 -6.90
CA TYR A 83 0.05 4.99 -7.09
C TYR A 83 -1.17 5.83 -7.45
N VAL A 84 -2.04 5.29 -8.31
CA VAL A 84 -3.35 5.89 -8.59
C VAL A 84 -4.13 6.00 -7.28
N LEU A 85 -4.74 7.16 -7.05
CA LEU A 85 -5.67 7.41 -5.96
C LEU A 85 -7.09 7.13 -6.46
N ARG A 86 -7.70 6.04 -6.01
CA ARG A 86 -9.04 5.65 -6.43
C ARG A 86 -10.10 6.28 -5.54
N PRO A 87 -11.33 6.47 -6.05
CA PRO A 87 -12.43 6.94 -5.22
C PRO A 87 -12.62 6.08 -3.97
N LYS A 88 -12.66 6.74 -2.81
CA LYS A 88 -12.84 6.14 -1.48
C LYS A 88 -11.62 5.37 -0.94
N ASP A 89 -10.48 5.37 -1.61
CA ASP A 89 -9.25 4.80 -1.04
C ASP A 89 -8.95 5.41 0.34
N THR A 90 -8.41 4.59 1.21
CA THR A 90 -7.76 4.99 2.47
C THR A 90 -6.26 4.83 2.34
N VAL A 91 -5.48 5.38 3.27
CA VAL A 91 -4.04 5.10 3.33
C VAL A 91 -3.77 3.60 3.44
N PHE A 92 -4.61 2.86 4.17
CA PHE A 92 -4.54 1.40 4.22
C PHE A 92 -4.76 0.73 2.86
N ASP A 93 -5.74 1.20 2.07
CA ASP A 93 -6.02 0.62 0.74
C ASP A 93 -4.84 0.83 -0.22
N ILE A 94 -4.20 2.01 -0.16
CA ILE A 94 -2.98 2.32 -0.92
C ILE A 94 -1.84 1.40 -0.48
N LEU A 95 -1.57 1.29 0.83
CA LEU A 95 -0.52 0.41 1.35
C LEU A 95 -0.73 -1.04 0.94
N ASN A 96 -1.93 -1.58 1.17
CA ASN A 96 -2.28 -2.97 0.87
C ASN A 96 -2.17 -3.27 -0.63
N ARG A 97 -2.51 -2.31 -1.50
CA ARG A 97 -2.33 -2.46 -2.95
C ARG A 97 -0.86 -2.44 -3.33
N ALA A 98 -0.10 -1.48 -2.81
CA ALA A 98 1.33 -1.35 -3.08
C ALA A 98 2.11 -2.59 -2.65
N THR A 99 1.94 -3.06 -1.41
CA THR A 99 2.67 -4.24 -0.90
C THR A 99 2.35 -5.49 -1.69
N ARG A 100 1.10 -5.67 -2.13
CA ARG A 100 0.72 -6.79 -3.01
C ARG A 100 1.33 -6.69 -4.40
N HIS A 101 1.40 -5.49 -4.98
CA HIS A 101 2.00 -5.26 -6.30
C HIS A 101 3.52 -5.53 -6.26
N GLU A 102 4.19 -4.98 -5.26
CA GLU A 102 5.65 -5.12 -5.07
C GLU A 102 6.06 -6.45 -4.43
N LYS A 103 5.09 -7.31 -4.08
CA LYS A 103 5.30 -8.60 -3.40
C LYS A 103 6.04 -8.46 -2.06
N ILE A 104 5.79 -7.36 -1.35
CA ILE A 104 6.29 -7.10 0.00
C ILE A 104 5.35 -7.78 0.99
N HIS A 105 5.90 -8.61 1.88
CA HIS A 105 5.12 -9.23 2.95
C HIS A 105 4.49 -8.16 3.85
N MET A 106 3.22 -8.32 4.19
CA MET A 106 2.50 -7.42 5.09
C MET A 106 1.47 -8.20 5.90
N GLU A 107 1.41 -7.92 7.21
CA GLU A 107 0.40 -8.44 8.13
C GLU A 107 -0.28 -7.30 8.90
N TYR A 108 -1.58 -7.45 9.13
CA TYR A 108 -2.40 -6.47 9.82
C TYR A 108 -3.59 -7.14 10.53
N GLN A 109 -4.10 -6.48 11.56
CA GLN A 109 -5.40 -6.80 12.16
C GLN A 109 -6.46 -5.87 11.55
N GLY A 110 -7.61 -6.45 11.17
CA GLY A 110 -8.73 -5.67 10.66
C GLY A 110 -9.34 -4.77 11.75
N ALA A 111 -10.07 -3.74 11.32
CA ALA A 111 -10.70 -2.77 12.23
C ALA A 111 -11.69 -3.40 13.24
N GLN A 112 -12.20 -4.60 12.94
CA GLN A 112 -13.11 -5.34 13.82
C GLN A 112 -12.37 -6.32 14.75
N ASP A 113 -11.07 -6.55 14.52
CA ASP A 113 -10.27 -7.56 15.20
C ASP A 113 -9.43 -6.98 16.34
N ASN A 114 -9.50 -5.66 16.56
CA ASN A 114 -8.71 -4.96 17.55
C ASN A 114 -9.49 -3.83 18.24
N VAL A 115 -8.95 -3.35 19.36
CA VAL A 115 -9.57 -2.30 20.20
C VAL A 115 -9.51 -0.91 19.57
N TYR A 116 -8.71 -0.71 18.52
CA TYR A 116 -8.49 0.60 17.90
C TYR A 116 -9.57 0.98 16.89
N GLY A 117 -10.43 0.04 16.48
CA GLY A 117 -11.49 0.31 15.49
C GLY A 117 -10.93 0.72 14.12
N SER A 118 -9.68 0.35 13.81
CA SER A 118 -8.99 0.67 12.57
C SER A 118 -7.98 -0.42 12.21
N ALA A 119 -7.55 -0.48 10.96
CA ALA A 119 -6.51 -1.44 10.55
C ALA A 119 -5.22 -1.13 11.31
N TYR A 120 -4.69 -2.15 12.00
CA TYR A 120 -3.44 -2.07 12.73
C TYR A 120 -2.37 -2.87 12.00
N ILE A 121 -1.33 -2.20 11.51
CA ILE A 121 -0.24 -2.83 10.77
C ILE A 121 0.70 -3.51 11.75
N GLN A 122 0.74 -4.84 11.71
CA GLN A 122 1.58 -5.62 12.62
C GLN A 122 2.99 -5.79 12.07
N GLY A 123 3.14 -5.91 10.76
CA GLY A 123 4.45 -6.07 10.13
C GLY A 123 4.46 -5.78 8.64
N ILE A 124 5.62 -5.32 8.16
CA ILE A 124 5.92 -5.11 6.74
C ILE A 124 7.35 -5.63 6.51
N ASN A 125 7.57 -6.35 5.41
CA ASN A 125 8.86 -6.98 5.08
C ASN A 125 9.44 -7.86 6.20
N PHE A 126 8.57 -8.59 6.91
CA PHE A 126 8.90 -9.44 8.07
C PHE A 126 9.44 -8.68 9.30
N LEU A 127 9.46 -7.34 9.26
CA LEU A 127 9.71 -6.51 10.43
C LEU A 127 8.37 -6.27 11.12
N TYR A 128 8.18 -6.86 12.29
CA TYR A 128 6.94 -6.75 13.05
C TYR A 128 7.07 -5.70 14.16
N GLU A 129 5.95 -5.33 14.78
CA GLU A 129 5.97 -4.81 16.14
C GLU A 129 6.87 -5.69 17.03
N TYR A 130 7.65 -5.03 17.87
CA TYR A 130 8.61 -5.66 18.78
C TYR A 130 9.80 -6.40 18.13
N SER A 131 10.03 -6.27 16.82
CA SER A 131 11.22 -6.86 16.17
C SER A 131 12.54 -6.18 16.57
N CYS A 132 12.51 -4.92 16.99
CA CYS A 132 13.70 -4.14 17.39
C CYS A 132 13.48 -3.52 18.79
N GLY A 133 13.05 -4.36 19.74
CA GLY A 133 12.75 -3.95 21.12
C GLY A 133 11.26 -3.70 21.40
N PRO A 134 10.84 -3.62 22.68
CA PRO A 134 9.43 -3.59 23.07
C PRO A 134 8.67 -2.31 22.65
N LEU A 135 9.40 -1.29 22.19
CA LEU A 135 8.86 0.00 21.77
C LEU A 135 8.80 0.14 20.25
N SER A 136 9.16 -0.92 19.52
CA SER A 136 9.33 -0.88 18.08
C SER A 136 8.06 -1.25 17.32
N GLY A 137 7.85 -0.65 16.15
CA GLY A 137 6.68 -0.90 15.32
C GLY A 137 6.56 0.02 14.11
N TRP A 138 5.44 -0.09 13.40
CA TRP A 138 5.16 0.71 12.20
C TRP A 138 4.32 1.93 12.53
N MET A 139 4.80 3.09 12.10
CA MET A 139 4.04 4.34 12.12
C MET A 139 3.86 4.84 10.69
N TYR A 140 2.80 5.61 10.45
CA TYR A 140 2.59 6.27 9.18
C TYR A 140 2.48 7.77 9.36
N ARG A 141 2.96 8.52 8.37
CA ARG A 141 2.79 9.96 8.27
C ARG A 141 2.31 10.34 6.88
N VAL A 142 1.59 11.46 6.81
CA VAL A 142 1.12 12.05 5.57
C VAL A 142 1.62 13.49 5.50
N ASN A 143 2.33 13.83 4.44
CA ASN A 143 2.96 15.14 4.23
C ASN A 143 3.83 15.57 5.44
N GLY A 144 4.55 14.60 6.03
CA GLY A 144 5.43 14.83 7.19
C GLY A 144 4.74 14.82 8.57
N ALA A 145 3.41 14.84 8.63
CA ALA A 145 2.66 14.83 9.88
C ALA A 145 2.17 13.42 10.25
N PHE A 146 2.27 13.03 11.53
CA PHE A 146 1.76 11.76 12.04
C PHE A 146 0.31 11.90 12.49
N PRO A 147 -0.68 11.30 11.80
CA PRO A 147 -2.07 11.38 12.23
C PRO A 147 -2.30 10.60 13.53
N ASP A 148 -3.20 11.09 14.39
CA ASP A 148 -3.55 10.48 15.68
C ASP A 148 -4.63 9.38 15.57
N TYR A 149 -4.89 8.88 14.36
CA TYR A 149 -5.84 7.81 14.08
C TYR A 149 -5.32 6.85 13.02
N GLY A 150 -5.88 5.64 12.94
CA GLY A 150 -5.37 4.58 12.08
C GLY A 150 -5.50 4.83 10.57
N CYS A 151 -4.56 4.27 9.80
CA CYS A 151 -4.42 4.45 8.35
C CYS A 151 -5.67 4.03 7.52
N SER A 152 -6.51 3.14 8.03
CA SER A 152 -7.78 2.75 7.37
C SER A 152 -8.91 3.79 7.53
N ARG A 153 -8.67 4.88 8.26
CA ARG A 153 -9.61 6.00 8.40
C ARG A 153 -9.17 7.23 7.63
N TYR A 154 -7.88 7.37 7.31
CA TYR A 154 -7.35 8.51 6.58
C TYR A 154 -7.75 8.42 5.10
N LYS A 155 -8.34 9.50 4.58
CA LYS A 155 -8.71 9.64 3.16
C LYS A 155 -7.69 10.56 2.48
N PRO A 156 -6.72 9.99 1.73
CA PRO A 156 -5.71 10.80 1.08
C PRO A 156 -6.30 11.66 -0.03
N LYS A 157 -5.62 12.77 -0.29
CA LYS A 157 -5.90 13.72 -1.37
C LYS A 157 -4.87 13.52 -2.48
N ASP A 158 -5.20 14.05 -3.66
CA ASP A 158 -4.26 14.09 -4.76
C ASP A 158 -2.95 14.74 -4.32
N LYS A 159 -1.85 14.10 -4.68
CA LYS A 159 -0.44 14.44 -4.39
C LYS A 159 0.00 14.27 -2.93
N ASP A 160 -0.81 13.70 -2.05
CA ASP A 160 -0.36 13.35 -0.70
C ASP A 160 0.88 12.44 -0.75
N ILE A 161 1.83 12.72 0.12
CA ILE A 161 3.03 11.92 0.36
C ILE A 161 2.77 11.09 1.61
N ILE A 162 2.70 9.78 1.44
CA ILE A 162 2.45 8.80 2.49
C ILE A 162 3.76 8.06 2.77
N GLU A 163 4.14 7.98 4.03
CA GLU A 163 5.34 7.27 4.45
C GLU A 163 4.98 6.32 5.58
N PHE A 164 5.33 5.03 5.42
CA PHE A 164 5.36 4.06 6.52
C PHE A 164 6.79 3.91 6.98
N VAL A 165 7.02 4.23 8.25
CA VAL A 165 8.34 4.27 8.87
C VAL A 165 8.37 3.36 10.07
N TYR A 166 9.43 2.55 10.16
CA TYR A 166 9.69 1.74 11.33
C TYR A 166 10.31 2.60 12.43
N THR A 167 9.78 2.51 13.64
CA THR A 167 10.35 3.12 14.84
C THR A 167 10.87 2.01 15.76
N CYS A 168 11.96 2.28 16.46
CA CYS A 168 12.49 1.49 17.56
C CYS A 168 12.16 2.12 18.93
N ASP A 169 11.65 3.36 18.95
CA ASP A 169 11.42 4.14 20.18
C ASP A 169 10.06 4.87 20.25
N LEU A 170 8.96 4.18 19.94
CA LEU A 170 7.58 4.73 20.00
C LEU A 170 7.42 6.11 19.29
N GLY A 171 8.10 6.30 18.17
CA GLY A 171 8.02 7.49 17.35
C GLY A 171 9.00 8.61 17.73
N ARG A 172 9.69 8.54 18.88
CA ARG A 172 10.64 9.58 19.30
C ARG A 172 11.84 9.72 18.36
N ASP A 173 12.27 8.61 17.79
CA ASP A 173 13.37 8.47 16.82
C ASP A 173 13.01 8.91 15.39
N ILE A 174 11.73 9.14 15.10
CA ILE A 174 11.22 9.53 13.77
C ILE A 174 10.42 10.84 13.78
N GLY A 175 10.46 11.58 14.89
CA GLY A 175 9.78 12.87 15.05
C GLY A 175 8.27 12.80 15.32
N GLY A 176 7.76 11.61 15.65
CA GLY A 176 6.35 11.35 15.94
C GLY A 176 5.99 11.29 17.43
N SER A 177 6.80 11.90 18.30
CA SER A 177 6.52 11.91 19.74
C SER A 177 5.23 12.66 20.07
N PHE A 178 4.63 12.36 21.23
CA PHE A 178 3.41 13.03 21.68
C PHE A 178 3.54 14.56 21.77
N ASP A 179 4.75 15.05 22.02
CA ASP A 179 5.03 16.48 22.14
C ASP A 179 4.95 17.18 20.76
N THR A 180 5.44 16.55 19.69
CA THR A 180 5.42 17.14 18.34
C THR A 180 4.02 17.20 17.74
N GLN A 181 3.09 16.36 18.19
CA GLN A 181 1.68 16.40 17.75
C GLN A 181 0.89 17.59 18.33
N ASN A 182 1.31 18.14 19.47
CA ASN A 182 0.65 19.31 20.07
C ASN A 182 1.03 20.60 19.33
N ASP A 183 2.26 20.69 18.82
CA ASP A 183 2.74 21.86 18.08
C ASP A 183 2.14 21.95 16.67
N SER A 184 1.91 20.81 15.99
CA SER A 184 1.27 20.79 14.67
C SER A 184 -0.22 21.17 14.72
N LYS A 185 -0.97 20.71 15.73
CA LYS A 185 -2.38 21.09 15.94
C LYS A 185 -2.56 22.59 16.22
N ALA A 186 -1.59 23.23 16.87
CA ALA A 186 -1.61 24.68 17.09
C ALA A 186 -1.42 25.47 15.78
N THR A 187 -0.73 24.89 14.80
CA THR A 187 -0.45 25.56 13.51
C THR A 187 -1.62 25.41 12.51
N GLU A 188 -2.35 24.30 12.54
CA GLU A 188 -3.52 24.06 11.65
C GLU A 188 -4.78 24.84 12.06
N THR A 189 -4.84 25.41 13.27
CA THR A 189 -6.00 26.18 13.74
C THR A 189 -5.94 27.68 13.43
N GLU A 190 -4.88 28.14 12.77
CA GLU A 190 -4.64 29.56 12.42
C GLU A 190 -4.77 29.88 10.91
N GLU A 191 -5.11 28.90 10.05
CA GLU A 191 -5.42 29.09 8.61
C GLU A 191 -6.91 28.87 8.27
#